data_AF-A0A954T7Y8-F1
#
_entry.id   AF-A0A954T7Y8-F1
#
_cell.length_a   1.000
_cell.length_b   1.000
_cell.length_c   1.000
_cell.angle_alpha   90.00
_cell.angle_beta   90.00
_cell.angle_gamma   90.00
#
_symmetry.space_group_name_H-M   'P 1'
#
loop_
_entity.id
_entity.type
_entity.pdbx_description
1 polymer ?
#
loop_
_entity_poly.entity_id
_entity_poly.type
_entity_poly.pdbx_seq_one_letter_code
_entity_poly.pdbx_strand_id
1 'polypeptide(L)'
;GVQTCRAVSHQFEFPIDPYLTPGDPASGLLPRIHPGGPGEEGVGDHRVQAYCFRLCLTDAPENRVPFPKPEGYDPNEYELLARYLQAGWRAAFRKFDPAPNRKTDTNNHGAFSTDNIGMNYDYPEATYERRREIIAEHEQYEKGFFYFLANDPAVPDDVRSIMSQWGLSRDEFVETDNWPHQIYVREARRMVSDEVHTEHDCRRRRPCLQPIGIGSYNMDSHNVQRYVDEHGHVRNEGDIQVSPRGPYQIAYGTIVPKAEECTNLFVPVCLSASHIAYGSIRMEPVFMILAQSAATAACQAIDTHVGVQSVDFSALRERLEKDRQVLTIPPELIHPDGLDPAKLPGIVIDDDQAMRTGSWGFSSSVRQFVGEGYRHDHGSAPGTKSLKYSVRVPKSGRYEVRLSYTANPNRATNVPVTIEHANGRESRTVNQKQPPPIEKLWVSLGTFEFSAEEDASIVVSNEAADGYVIADAVQFLAE
;
A
#
# COMPACT_ATOMS: atom_id res chain seq x y z
N GLY A 1 -10.52 1.65 -0.18
CA GLY A 1 -10.97 2.85 0.52
C GLY A 1 -9.76 3.63 0.97
N VAL A 2 -10.00 4.86 1.40
CA VAL A 2 -8.97 5.80 1.86
C VAL A 2 -8.14 5.19 2.98
N GLN A 3 -6.82 5.21 2.84
CA GLN A 3 -5.89 4.67 3.85
C GLN A 3 -4.69 5.60 4.06
N THR A 4 -4.95 6.83 4.48
CA THR A 4 -3.94 7.84 4.77
C THR A 4 -2.94 7.40 5.84
N CYS A 5 -3.38 6.63 6.85
CA CYS A 5 -2.48 6.14 7.90
C CYS A 5 -1.43 5.15 7.37
N ARG A 6 -1.73 4.47 6.25
CA ARG A 6 -0.85 3.49 5.61
C ARG A 6 -0.18 4.01 4.34
N ALA A 7 -0.52 5.22 3.88
CA ALA A 7 0.08 5.92 2.73
C ALA A 7 1.47 6.50 3.08
N VAL A 8 2.41 5.63 3.45
CA VAL A 8 3.76 6.01 3.89
C VAL A 8 4.84 5.78 2.83
N SER A 9 4.52 4.99 1.80
CA SER A 9 5.41 4.72 0.67
C SER A 9 5.23 5.77 -0.42
N HIS A 10 6.29 5.99 -1.20
CA HIS A 10 6.37 7.01 -2.25
C HIS A 10 5.74 8.36 -1.84
N GLN A 11 6.03 8.79 -0.61
CA GLN A 11 5.64 10.11 -0.09
C GLN A 11 6.69 11.17 -0.36
N PHE A 12 6.26 12.43 -0.36
CA PHE A 12 7.17 13.56 -0.37
C PHE A 12 8.04 13.52 0.89
N GLU A 13 9.36 13.52 0.68
CA GLU A 13 10.37 13.48 1.77
C GLU A 13 10.62 14.86 2.38
N PHE A 14 10.15 15.92 1.71
CA PHE A 14 10.34 17.32 2.09
C PHE A 14 8.98 18.04 2.08
N PRO A 15 8.81 19.12 2.88
CA PRO A 15 7.64 19.98 2.80
C PRO A 15 7.65 20.75 1.47
N ILE A 16 6.85 20.31 0.51
CA ILE A 16 6.75 20.94 -0.82
C ILE A 16 5.48 21.77 -0.91
N ASP A 17 5.62 23.03 -1.33
CA ASP A 17 4.51 23.95 -1.52
C ASP A 17 3.67 23.57 -2.76
N PRO A 18 2.34 23.41 -2.62
CA PRO A 18 1.45 22.94 -3.67
C PRO A 18 0.86 24.05 -4.56
N TYR A 19 1.14 25.32 -4.31
CA TYR A 19 0.41 26.44 -4.92
C TYR A 19 1.18 27.09 -6.07
N LEU A 20 0.44 27.71 -7.01
CA LEU A 20 1.03 28.40 -8.17
C LEU A 20 2.05 29.45 -7.73
N THR A 21 1.68 30.26 -6.72
CA THR A 21 2.57 31.16 -6.01
C THR A 21 2.92 30.55 -4.65
N PRO A 22 4.20 30.29 -4.34
CA PRO A 22 4.60 29.71 -3.06
C PRO A 22 4.05 30.49 -1.86
N GLY A 23 3.42 29.78 -0.93
CA GLY A 23 2.83 30.32 0.29
C GLY A 23 1.48 31.00 0.13
N ASP A 24 0.92 31.06 -1.09
CA ASP A 24 -0.37 31.71 -1.36
C ASP A 24 -1.44 30.72 -1.85
N PRO A 25 -2.30 30.21 -0.95
CA PRO A 25 -3.41 29.35 -1.32
C PRO A 25 -4.41 29.97 -2.29
N ALA A 26 -4.51 31.30 -2.34
CA ALA A 26 -5.43 32.00 -3.25
C ALA A 26 -4.94 31.97 -4.71
N SER A 27 -3.65 31.69 -4.93
CA SER A 27 -3.09 31.54 -6.26
C SER A 27 -3.57 30.28 -6.99
N GLY A 28 -4.18 29.33 -6.28
CA GLY A 28 -4.61 28.05 -6.82
C GLY A 28 -3.53 26.97 -6.75
N LEU A 29 -3.92 25.73 -7.01
CA LEU A 29 -3.03 24.56 -6.93
C LEU A 29 -2.19 24.40 -8.20
N LEU A 30 -0.98 23.88 -8.04
CA LEU A 30 -0.17 23.35 -9.13
C LEU A 30 -0.89 22.20 -9.85
N PRO A 31 -0.55 21.93 -11.13
CA PRO A 31 -1.13 20.83 -11.88
C PRO A 31 -1.06 19.49 -11.15
N ARG A 32 -2.07 18.64 -11.38
CA ARG A 32 -2.13 17.24 -10.87
C ARG A 32 -2.17 17.13 -9.35
N ILE A 33 -2.56 18.19 -8.66
CA ILE A 33 -3.00 18.18 -7.26
C ILE A 33 -4.52 18.28 -7.24
N HIS A 34 -5.17 17.34 -6.56
CA HIS A 34 -6.62 17.30 -6.44
C HIS A 34 -7.06 18.28 -5.36
N PRO A 35 -8.12 19.07 -5.61
CA PRO A 35 -8.68 19.95 -4.60
C PRO A 35 -9.33 19.14 -3.48
N GLY A 36 -9.26 19.67 -2.26
CA GLY A 36 -9.80 19.01 -1.07
C GLY A 36 -8.81 18.10 -0.36
N GLY A 37 -9.30 17.38 0.65
CA GLY A 37 -8.54 16.42 1.43
C GLY A 37 -8.60 15.00 0.86
N PRO A 38 -7.96 14.03 1.53
CA PRO A 38 -7.87 12.66 1.05
C PRO A 38 -9.21 11.90 1.10
N GLY A 39 -10.18 12.40 1.88
CA GLY A 39 -11.42 11.70 2.24
C GLY A 39 -11.35 11.17 3.68
N GLU A 40 -12.38 10.45 4.11
CA GLU A 40 -12.46 9.86 5.45
C GLU A 40 -11.77 8.48 5.48
N GLU A 41 -10.91 8.24 6.47
CA GLU A 41 -10.15 6.99 6.62
C GLU A 41 -11.08 5.76 6.64
N GLY A 42 -10.75 4.74 5.85
CA GLY A 42 -11.51 3.50 5.73
C GLY A 42 -12.70 3.56 4.76
N VAL A 43 -13.16 4.75 4.37
CA VAL A 43 -14.32 4.91 3.48
C VAL A 43 -13.96 4.51 2.03
N GLY A 44 -14.85 3.77 1.38
CA GLY A 44 -14.72 3.42 -0.03
C GLY A 44 -14.90 4.63 -0.96
N ASP A 45 -14.17 4.67 -2.06
CA ASP A 45 -14.29 5.73 -3.06
C ASP A 45 -14.25 5.15 -4.49
N HIS A 46 -14.24 6.03 -5.48
CA HIS A 46 -14.22 5.69 -6.91
C HIS A 46 -12.80 5.61 -7.50
N ARG A 47 -11.76 5.92 -6.72
CA ARG A 47 -10.40 6.10 -7.20
C ARG A 47 -9.73 4.75 -7.38
N VAL A 48 -8.83 4.69 -8.35
CA VAL A 48 -8.07 3.49 -8.70
C VAL A 48 -6.58 3.83 -8.78
N GLN A 49 -5.74 2.80 -8.66
CA GLN A 49 -4.30 2.87 -8.76
C GLN A 49 -3.86 3.62 -10.02
N ALA A 50 -2.91 4.54 -9.87
CA ALA A 50 -2.36 5.30 -10.98
C ALA A 50 -1.80 4.38 -12.08
N TYR A 51 -1.97 4.79 -13.33
CA TYR A 51 -1.38 4.11 -14.49
C TYR A 51 -0.13 4.86 -14.95
N CYS A 52 0.73 4.14 -15.67
CA CYS A 52 1.91 4.66 -16.36
C CYS A 52 2.22 3.80 -17.59
N PHE A 53 3.25 4.14 -18.35
CA PHE A 53 3.94 3.20 -19.21
C PHE A 53 5.17 2.63 -18.48
N ARG A 54 5.54 1.40 -18.81
CA ARG A 54 6.83 0.84 -18.41
C ARG A 54 7.78 0.95 -19.59
N LEU A 55 8.87 1.67 -19.41
CA LEU A 55 9.74 2.03 -20.52
C LEU A 55 10.98 1.15 -20.57
N CYS A 56 11.37 0.80 -21.79
CA CYS A 56 12.66 0.17 -22.04
C CYS A 56 13.70 1.23 -22.41
N LEU A 57 14.36 1.80 -21.40
CA LEU A 57 15.33 2.88 -21.60
C LEU A 57 16.74 2.34 -21.81
N THR A 58 17.59 3.11 -22.48
CA THR A 58 18.99 2.77 -22.68
C THR A 58 19.89 3.99 -22.63
N ASP A 59 21.11 3.79 -22.14
CA ASP A 59 22.22 4.76 -22.19
C ASP A 59 23.31 4.33 -23.21
N ALA A 60 23.05 3.29 -24.03
CA ALA A 60 23.92 2.88 -25.12
C ALA A 60 23.84 3.88 -26.29
N PRO A 61 24.91 4.64 -26.62
CA PRO A 61 24.84 5.73 -27.61
C PRO A 61 24.29 5.33 -28.98
N GLU A 62 24.62 4.13 -29.44
CA GLU A 62 24.19 3.54 -30.71
C GLU A 62 22.70 3.17 -30.73
N ASN A 63 22.15 2.76 -29.58
CA ASN A 63 20.76 2.33 -29.45
C ASN A 63 19.84 3.41 -28.86
N ARG A 64 20.41 4.54 -28.41
CA ARG A 64 19.65 5.59 -27.75
C ARG A 64 18.93 6.49 -28.76
N VAL A 65 17.63 6.64 -28.55
CA VAL A 65 16.81 7.71 -29.13
C VAL A 65 16.54 8.73 -28.02
N PRO A 66 16.93 10.02 -28.18
CA PRO A 66 16.65 11.03 -27.17
C PRO A 66 15.16 11.12 -26.82
N PHE A 67 14.85 11.48 -25.57
CA PHE A 67 13.45 11.65 -25.16
C PHE A 67 12.75 12.69 -26.05
N PRO A 68 11.61 12.34 -26.67
CA PRO A 68 10.90 13.26 -27.54
C PRO A 68 10.31 14.40 -26.71
N LYS A 69 10.38 15.63 -27.22
CA LYS A 69 9.56 16.72 -26.69
C LYS A 69 8.10 16.49 -27.11
N PRO A 70 7.15 16.30 -26.18
CA PRO A 70 5.76 16.05 -26.55
C PRO A 70 5.12 17.27 -27.21
N GLU A 71 4.09 17.03 -28.02
CA GLU A 71 3.27 18.10 -28.58
C GLU A 71 2.50 18.79 -27.45
N GLY A 72 2.43 20.12 -27.46
CA GLY A 72 1.78 20.88 -26.39
C GLY A 72 2.53 20.88 -25.05
N TYR A 73 3.80 20.45 -25.03
CA TYR A 73 4.64 20.45 -23.81
C TYR A 73 4.61 21.78 -23.06
N ASP A 74 4.16 21.75 -21.81
CA ASP A 74 4.25 22.84 -20.84
C ASP A 74 5.12 22.40 -19.65
N PRO A 75 6.29 23.03 -19.40
CA PRO A 75 7.12 22.69 -18.25
C PRO A 75 6.41 22.94 -16.91
N ASN A 76 5.38 23.78 -16.84
CA ASN A 76 4.64 24.04 -15.59
C ASN A 76 3.92 22.81 -15.06
N GLU A 77 3.62 21.82 -15.90
CA GLU A 77 3.09 20.51 -15.49
C GLU A 77 4.03 19.76 -14.52
N TYR A 78 5.31 20.12 -14.50
CA TYR A 78 6.36 19.50 -13.70
C TYR A 78 6.96 20.44 -12.65
N GLU A 79 6.37 21.62 -12.42
CA GLU A 79 6.84 22.58 -11.41
C GLU A 79 6.90 21.94 -10.00
N LEU A 80 5.94 21.07 -9.67
CA LEU A 80 5.96 20.35 -8.39
C LEU A 80 7.17 19.40 -8.27
N LEU A 81 7.54 18.73 -9.37
CA LEU A 81 8.74 17.90 -9.45
C LEU A 81 10.00 18.76 -9.33
N ALA A 82 10.03 19.93 -9.97
CA ALA A 82 11.13 20.89 -9.87
C ALA A 82 11.38 21.28 -8.41
N ARG A 83 10.33 21.68 -7.68
CA ARG A 83 10.41 22.02 -6.25
C ARG A 83 10.90 20.85 -5.41
N TYR A 84 10.42 19.63 -5.69
CA TYR A 84 10.83 18.44 -4.95
C TYR A 84 12.31 18.08 -5.17
N LEU A 85 12.80 18.21 -6.40
CA LEU A 85 14.22 18.05 -6.73
C LEU A 85 15.06 19.16 -6.09
N GLN A 86 14.62 20.42 -6.11
CA GLN A 86 15.34 21.53 -5.48
C GLN A 86 15.43 21.38 -3.95
N ALA A 87 14.42 20.79 -3.31
CA ALA A 87 14.42 20.45 -1.89
C ALA A 87 15.42 19.33 -1.51
N GLY A 88 15.96 18.62 -2.50
CA GLY A 88 17.06 17.66 -2.29
C GLY A 88 16.74 16.21 -2.69
N TRP A 89 15.58 15.93 -3.27
CA TRP A 89 15.26 14.56 -3.69
C TRP A 89 16.14 14.11 -4.86
N ARG A 90 16.74 12.91 -4.79
CA ARG A 90 17.69 12.38 -5.79
C ARG A 90 17.43 10.91 -6.17
N ALA A 91 16.27 10.36 -5.84
CA ALA A 91 15.97 8.94 -6.06
C ALA A 91 15.33 8.63 -7.43
N ALA A 92 15.32 9.56 -8.38
CA ALA A 92 14.68 9.43 -9.70
C ALA A 92 15.10 8.17 -10.49
N PHE A 93 16.31 7.65 -10.26
CA PHE A 93 16.87 6.50 -10.98
C PHE A 93 16.69 5.15 -10.25
N ARG A 94 16.02 5.11 -9.09
CA ARG A 94 15.91 3.87 -8.29
C ARG A 94 15.11 2.75 -8.96
N LYS A 95 14.25 3.08 -9.92
CA LYS A 95 13.48 2.11 -10.71
C LYS A 95 13.89 2.05 -12.16
N PHE A 96 15.19 2.19 -12.41
CA PHE A 96 15.84 1.85 -13.67
C PHE A 96 16.40 0.43 -13.53
N ASP A 97 15.50 -0.55 -13.39
CA ASP A 97 15.87 -1.94 -13.10
C ASP A 97 16.63 -2.51 -14.32
N PRO A 98 17.88 -2.98 -14.20
CA PRO A 98 18.66 -3.42 -15.36
C PRO A 98 18.00 -4.61 -16.09
N ALA A 99 17.94 -4.49 -17.41
CA ALA A 99 17.51 -5.54 -18.33
C ALA A 99 18.67 -5.92 -19.27
N PRO A 100 18.61 -7.08 -19.94
CA PRO A 100 19.62 -7.48 -20.91
C PRO A 100 19.88 -6.41 -21.99
N ASN A 101 21.08 -6.45 -22.60
CA ASN A 101 21.48 -5.55 -23.69
C ASN A 101 21.59 -4.06 -23.31
N ARG A 102 22.00 -3.77 -22.06
CA ARG A 102 22.18 -2.39 -21.56
C ARG A 102 20.89 -1.56 -21.68
N LYS A 103 19.80 -2.20 -21.27
CA LYS A 103 18.46 -1.61 -21.22
C LYS A 103 17.96 -1.61 -19.79
N THR A 104 16.81 -1.00 -19.55
CA THR A 104 16.11 -1.04 -18.27
C THR A 104 14.68 -1.53 -18.45
N ASP A 105 14.10 -2.02 -17.37
CA ASP A 105 12.67 -2.00 -17.13
C ASP A 105 12.39 -0.82 -16.20
N THR A 106 12.09 0.35 -16.79
CA THR A 106 11.88 1.59 -16.04
C THR A 106 10.42 1.73 -15.59
N ASN A 107 10.22 1.99 -14.30
CA ASN A 107 8.90 2.15 -13.68
C ASN A 107 8.89 3.27 -12.62
N ASN A 108 7.73 3.52 -12.03
CA ASN A 108 7.49 4.57 -11.04
C ASN A 108 8.35 4.41 -9.76
N HIS A 109 8.86 5.52 -9.23
CA HIS A 109 9.49 5.57 -7.91
C HIS A 109 9.46 6.97 -7.31
N GLY A 110 9.06 7.05 -6.04
CA GLY A 110 8.98 8.31 -5.29
C GLY A 110 7.70 9.10 -5.55
N ALA A 111 7.58 10.25 -4.87
CA ALA A 111 6.32 10.98 -4.75
C ALA A 111 5.79 11.61 -6.05
N PHE A 112 6.69 11.93 -6.98
CA PHE A 112 6.36 12.44 -8.30
C PHE A 112 7.19 11.67 -9.33
N SER A 113 6.54 10.83 -10.13
CA SER A 113 7.20 9.89 -11.05
C SER A 113 6.32 9.59 -12.27
N THR A 114 6.58 8.48 -12.97
CA THR A 114 5.85 8.10 -14.19
C THR A 114 4.38 7.74 -13.96
N ASP A 115 3.98 7.43 -12.71
CA ASP A 115 2.55 7.28 -12.37
C ASP A 115 1.83 8.64 -12.55
N ASN A 116 0.87 8.70 -13.48
CA ASN A 116 0.05 9.89 -13.72
C ASN A 116 -1.17 9.91 -12.79
N ILE A 117 -0.89 10.20 -11.52
CA ILE A 117 -1.84 10.03 -10.41
C ILE A 117 -3.16 10.78 -10.67
N GLY A 118 -4.27 10.03 -10.66
CA GLY A 118 -5.63 10.54 -10.75
C GLY A 118 -6.17 10.75 -12.16
N MET A 119 -5.34 10.60 -13.20
CA MET A 119 -5.75 10.84 -14.58
C MET A 119 -6.41 9.63 -15.25
N ASN A 120 -6.60 8.54 -14.51
CA ASN A 120 -7.10 7.26 -15.01
C ASN A 120 -8.44 6.81 -14.41
N TYR A 121 -9.08 7.61 -13.56
CA TYR A 121 -10.30 7.21 -12.86
C TYR A 121 -11.44 6.79 -13.79
N ASP A 122 -11.60 7.48 -14.91
CA ASP A 122 -12.67 7.19 -15.87
C ASP A 122 -12.39 5.92 -16.70
N TYR A 123 -11.13 5.49 -16.80
CA TYR A 123 -10.71 4.45 -17.74
C TYR A 123 -11.54 3.15 -17.68
N PRO A 124 -11.90 2.62 -16.48
CA PRO A 124 -12.70 1.40 -16.39
C PRO A 124 -14.08 1.53 -17.04
N GLU A 125 -14.74 2.68 -16.89
CA GLU A 125 -16.10 2.93 -17.38
C GLU A 125 -16.17 3.69 -18.72
N ALA A 126 -15.04 4.21 -19.18
CA ALA A 126 -14.94 5.01 -20.39
C ALA A 126 -15.27 4.25 -21.69
N THR A 127 -15.78 5.00 -22.68
CA THR A 127 -15.88 4.56 -24.07
C THR A 127 -14.50 4.34 -24.69
N TYR A 128 -14.42 3.67 -25.83
CA TYR A 128 -13.15 3.49 -26.53
C TYR A 128 -12.50 4.84 -26.92
N GLU A 129 -13.31 5.83 -27.29
CA GLU A 129 -12.88 7.19 -27.59
C GLU A 129 -12.22 7.81 -26.36
N ARG A 130 -12.90 7.80 -25.22
CA ARG A 130 -12.39 8.38 -23.97
C ARG A 130 -11.17 7.61 -23.45
N ARG A 131 -11.10 6.29 -23.63
CA ARG A 131 -9.89 5.52 -23.30
C ARG A 131 -8.69 5.94 -24.16
N ARG A 132 -8.89 6.22 -25.46
CA ARG A 132 -7.81 6.73 -26.31
C ARG A 132 -7.30 8.09 -25.85
N GLU A 133 -8.19 8.99 -25.42
CA GLU A 133 -7.81 10.27 -24.83
C GLU A 133 -7.01 10.09 -23.54
N ILE A 134 -7.44 9.20 -22.65
CA ILE A 134 -6.72 8.89 -21.41
C ILE A 134 -5.34 8.30 -21.70
N ILE A 135 -5.24 7.37 -22.66
CA ILE A 135 -3.95 6.79 -23.07
C ILE A 135 -3.02 7.88 -23.61
N ALA A 136 -3.53 8.76 -24.47
CA ALA A 136 -2.77 9.88 -25.00
C ALA A 136 -2.30 10.85 -23.89
N GLU A 137 -3.17 11.18 -22.93
CA GLU A 137 -2.80 11.99 -21.76
C GLU A 137 -1.63 11.39 -20.97
N HIS A 138 -1.63 10.07 -20.76
CA HIS A 138 -0.53 9.39 -20.05
C HIS A 138 0.77 9.36 -20.86
N GLU A 139 0.66 9.15 -22.18
CA GLU A 139 1.81 9.16 -23.08
C GLU A 139 2.45 10.56 -23.15
N GLN A 140 1.66 11.62 -23.30
CA GLN A 140 2.17 13.00 -23.32
C GLN A 140 2.79 13.38 -21.96
N TYR A 141 2.13 13.04 -20.85
CA TYR A 141 2.65 13.26 -19.51
C TYR A 141 4.01 12.59 -19.30
N GLU A 142 4.16 11.32 -19.67
CA GLU A 142 5.38 10.58 -19.36
C GLU A 142 6.52 10.94 -20.32
N LYS A 143 6.23 11.21 -21.61
CA LYS A 143 7.21 11.81 -22.53
C LYS A 143 7.71 13.16 -22.00
N GLY A 144 6.80 14.00 -21.54
CA GLY A 144 7.15 15.31 -20.96
C GLY A 144 7.93 15.18 -19.66
N PHE A 145 7.63 14.17 -18.82
CA PHE A 145 8.36 13.91 -17.57
C PHE A 145 9.84 13.62 -17.85
N PHE A 146 10.14 12.71 -18.77
CA PHE A 146 11.53 12.40 -19.13
C PHE A 146 12.20 13.54 -19.90
N TYR A 147 11.46 14.22 -20.78
CA TYR A 147 11.98 15.41 -21.47
C TYR A 147 12.35 16.52 -20.47
N PHE A 148 11.48 16.81 -19.49
CA PHE A 148 11.71 17.79 -18.44
C PHE A 148 12.98 17.44 -17.64
N LEU A 149 13.08 16.20 -17.13
CA LEU A 149 14.24 15.74 -16.38
C LEU A 149 15.55 15.81 -17.18
N ALA A 150 15.52 15.57 -18.50
CA ALA A 150 16.71 15.59 -19.34
C ALA A 150 17.14 16.99 -19.82
N ASN A 151 16.21 17.96 -19.91
CA ASN A 151 16.44 19.20 -20.65
C ASN A 151 16.15 20.49 -19.88
N ASP A 152 15.28 20.47 -18.86
CA ASP A 152 14.80 21.71 -18.24
C ASP A 152 15.82 22.30 -17.25
N PRO A 153 16.17 23.60 -17.34
CA PRO A 153 17.12 24.24 -16.42
C PRO A 153 16.66 24.27 -14.95
N ALA A 154 15.36 24.12 -14.67
CA ALA A 154 14.84 24.06 -13.30
C ALA A 154 15.21 22.74 -12.58
N VAL A 155 15.57 21.70 -13.34
CA VAL A 155 16.07 20.42 -12.82
C VAL A 155 17.53 20.58 -12.40
N PRO A 156 17.93 20.22 -11.17
CA PRO A 156 19.32 20.27 -10.73
C PRO A 156 20.29 19.58 -11.69
N ASP A 157 21.45 20.19 -11.94
CA ASP A 157 22.43 19.74 -12.93
C ASP A 157 22.89 18.30 -12.72
N ASP A 158 23.00 17.86 -11.46
CA ASP A 158 23.40 16.50 -11.09
C ASP A 158 22.35 15.45 -11.47
N VAL A 159 21.07 15.83 -11.58
CA VAL A 159 20.00 14.97 -12.09
C VAL A 159 19.92 15.07 -13.61
N ARG A 160 19.92 16.30 -14.14
CA ARG A 160 19.76 16.58 -15.57
C ARG A 160 20.88 15.98 -16.42
N SER A 161 22.12 16.12 -15.97
CA SER A 161 23.30 15.57 -16.67
C SER A 161 23.29 14.05 -16.75
N ILE A 162 22.73 13.36 -15.75
CA ILE A 162 22.55 11.90 -15.78
C ILE A 162 21.40 11.54 -16.70
N MET A 163 20.22 12.16 -16.54
CA MET A 163 19.04 11.83 -17.35
C MET A 163 19.28 12.08 -18.85
N SER A 164 20.01 13.13 -19.23
CA SER A 164 20.37 13.42 -20.63
C SER A 164 21.22 12.34 -21.31
N GLN A 165 21.78 11.40 -20.54
CA GLN A 165 22.51 10.25 -21.07
C GLN A 165 21.56 9.11 -21.46
N TRP A 166 20.36 9.07 -20.90
CA TRP A 166 19.33 8.07 -21.19
C TRP A 166 18.41 8.51 -22.34
N GLY A 167 17.70 7.54 -22.91
CA GLY A 167 16.67 7.74 -23.91
C GLY A 167 15.87 6.46 -24.15
N LEU A 168 14.95 6.52 -25.11
CA LEU A 168 14.22 5.33 -25.59
C LEU A 168 15.19 4.39 -26.33
N SER A 169 14.89 3.10 -26.33
CA SER A 169 15.65 2.09 -27.06
C SER A 169 15.19 2.02 -28.52
N ARG A 170 16.09 2.32 -29.47
CA ARG A 170 15.83 2.39 -30.92
C ARG A 170 15.28 1.08 -31.49
N ASP A 171 15.63 -0.05 -30.89
CA ASP A 171 15.26 -1.40 -31.31
C ASP A 171 14.01 -1.95 -30.61
N GLU A 172 13.44 -1.23 -29.64
CA GLU A 172 12.20 -1.61 -28.96
C GLU A 172 11.03 -0.80 -29.51
N PHE A 173 9.85 -1.42 -29.64
CA PHE A 173 8.61 -0.75 -30.03
C PHE A 173 8.72 0.16 -31.28
N VAL A 174 9.44 -0.30 -32.30
CA VAL A 174 9.78 0.48 -33.51
C VAL A 174 8.53 1.02 -34.22
N GLU A 175 7.42 0.30 -34.17
CA GLU A 175 6.15 0.65 -34.83
C GLU A 175 5.42 1.83 -34.16
N THR A 176 5.86 2.24 -32.97
CA THR A 176 5.26 3.30 -32.14
C THR A 176 6.31 4.33 -31.71
N ASP A 177 7.27 4.62 -32.60
CA ASP A 177 8.36 5.57 -32.35
C ASP A 177 9.11 5.29 -31.03
N ASN A 178 9.35 3.99 -30.78
CA ASN A 178 10.03 3.46 -29.59
C ASN A 178 9.28 3.61 -28.26
N TRP A 179 7.97 3.92 -28.31
CA TRP A 179 7.09 3.98 -27.14
C TRP A 179 6.29 2.68 -26.95
N PRO A 180 6.10 2.14 -25.74
CA PRO A 180 5.37 0.88 -25.55
C PRO A 180 3.91 0.92 -26.05
N HIS A 181 3.44 -0.19 -26.61
CA HIS A 181 2.08 -0.30 -27.19
C HIS A 181 0.94 -0.18 -26.19
N GLN A 182 1.19 -0.47 -24.92
CA GLN A 182 0.13 -0.65 -23.93
C GLN A 182 0.43 0.14 -22.66
N ILE A 183 -0.56 0.93 -22.23
CA ILE A 183 -0.57 1.56 -20.92
C ILE A 183 -0.67 0.49 -19.83
N TYR A 184 0.04 0.67 -18.73
CA TYR A 184 0.04 -0.27 -17.62
C TYR A 184 -1.21 -0.08 -16.74
N VAL A 185 -2.30 -0.73 -17.14
CA VAL A 185 -3.55 -0.78 -16.37
C VAL A 185 -3.38 -1.70 -15.16
N ARG A 186 -3.33 -1.11 -13.95
CA ARG A 186 -3.09 -1.86 -12.70
C ARG A 186 -4.35 -2.52 -12.14
N GLU A 187 -5.47 -1.83 -12.27
CA GLU A 187 -6.79 -2.34 -11.92
C GLU A 187 -7.85 -1.71 -12.80
N ALA A 188 -8.95 -2.41 -13.01
CA ALA A 188 -10.13 -1.94 -13.73
C ALA A 188 -11.37 -2.66 -13.18
N ARG A 189 -12.41 -2.84 -14.01
CA ARG A 189 -13.61 -3.60 -13.64
C ARG A 189 -13.25 -4.99 -13.12
N ARG A 190 -13.89 -5.35 -12.01
CA ARG A 190 -13.83 -6.70 -11.42
C ARG A 190 -15.25 -7.23 -11.30
N MET A 191 -15.37 -8.54 -11.45
CA MET A 191 -16.59 -9.26 -11.08
C MET A 191 -16.82 -9.10 -9.57
N VAL A 192 -18.08 -9.10 -9.12
CA VAL A 192 -18.42 -9.22 -7.70
C VAL A 192 -19.29 -10.46 -7.54
N SER A 193 -18.79 -11.45 -6.82
CA SER A 193 -19.52 -12.69 -6.54
C SER A 193 -20.07 -12.70 -5.10
N ASP A 194 -20.65 -13.84 -4.70
CA ASP A 194 -21.04 -14.08 -3.31
C ASP A 194 -19.84 -14.15 -2.35
N GLU A 195 -18.63 -14.36 -2.88
CA GLU A 195 -17.38 -14.38 -2.12
C GLU A 195 -16.39 -13.36 -2.66
N VAL A 196 -16.13 -12.31 -1.88
CA VAL A 196 -15.13 -11.27 -2.21
C VAL A 196 -13.85 -11.54 -1.44
N HIS A 197 -12.73 -11.73 -2.15
CA HIS A 197 -11.42 -11.82 -1.52
C HIS A 197 -10.99 -10.44 -0.99
N THR A 198 -10.56 -10.36 0.26
CA THR A 198 -10.22 -9.09 0.93
C THR A 198 -8.87 -9.18 1.64
N GLU A 199 -8.40 -8.07 2.22
CA GLU A 199 -7.20 -8.05 3.08
C GLU A 199 -7.26 -9.12 4.18
N HIS A 200 -8.45 -9.41 4.70
CA HIS A 200 -8.63 -10.44 5.72
C HIS A 200 -8.22 -11.83 5.22
N ASP A 201 -8.43 -12.15 3.95
CA ASP A 201 -8.06 -13.45 3.39
C ASP A 201 -6.56 -13.48 3.10
N CYS A 202 -6.00 -12.40 2.53
CA CYS A 202 -4.56 -12.25 2.32
C CYS A 202 -3.77 -12.39 3.63
N ARG A 203 -4.32 -11.89 4.74
CA ARG A 203 -3.73 -11.97 6.09
C ARG A 203 -4.20 -13.18 6.89
N ARG A 204 -4.99 -14.09 6.30
CA ARG A 204 -5.51 -15.32 6.93
C ARG A 204 -6.34 -15.06 8.21
N ARG A 205 -6.99 -13.89 8.30
CA ARG A 205 -7.95 -13.53 9.35
C ARG A 205 -9.33 -14.19 9.15
N ARG A 206 -9.59 -14.78 7.98
CA ARG A 206 -10.76 -15.60 7.68
C ARG A 206 -10.33 -16.98 7.15
N PRO A 207 -11.05 -18.06 7.49
CA PRO A 207 -10.79 -19.36 6.91
C PRO A 207 -11.20 -19.41 5.43
N CYS A 208 -10.41 -20.09 4.60
CA CYS A 208 -10.75 -20.37 3.21
C CYS A 208 -11.34 -21.78 3.10
N LEU A 209 -12.65 -21.87 2.85
CA LEU A 209 -13.36 -23.15 2.86
C LEU A 209 -13.13 -23.98 1.59
N GLN A 210 -13.05 -23.32 0.43
CA GLN A 210 -12.94 -23.96 -0.88
C GLN A 210 -11.68 -23.49 -1.64
N PRO A 211 -10.47 -23.78 -1.15
CA PRO A 211 -9.25 -23.27 -1.76
C PRO A 211 -9.00 -23.90 -3.13
N ILE A 212 -8.69 -23.05 -4.11
CA ILE A 212 -8.30 -23.44 -5.47
C ILE A 212 -6.93 -22.90 -5.86
N GLY A 213 -6.27 -22.13 -4.99
CA GLY A 213 -4.94 -21.60 -5.31
C GLY A 213 -4.32 -20.91 -4.12
N ILE A 214 -3.03 -20.59 -4.27
CA ILE A 214 -2.23 -19.88 -3.27
C ILE A 214 -1.68 -18.60 -3.90
N GLY A 215 -1.88 -17.48 -3.20
CA GLY A 215 -1.16 -16.24 -3.45
C GLY A 215 -0.14 -15.97 -2.34
N SER A 216 0.85 -15.12 -2.59
CA SER A 216 1.87 -14.77 -1.58
C SER A 216 2.49 -13.38 -1.74
N TYR A 217 2.04 -12.62 -2.74
CA TYR A 217 2.61 -11.31 -3.02
C TYR A 217 2.18 -10.28 -1.99
N ASN A 218 2.91 -9.18 -1.84
CA ASN A 218 2.45 -8.09 -0.98
C ASN A 218 1.12 -7.52 -1.51
N MET A 219 0.24 -7.09 -0.61
CA MET A 219 -0.87 -6.21 -1.01
C MET A 219 -0.25 -4.86 -1.33
N ASP A 220 0.06 -4.71 -2.62
CA ASP A 220 0.68 -3.54 -3.23
C ASP A 220 -0.36 -2.82 -4.09
N SER A 221 -0.78 -1.66 -3.62
CA SER A 221 -1.55 -0.68 -4.37
C SER A 221 -0.70 0.54 -4.60
N HIS A 222 -0.75 1.17 -5.78
CA HIS A 222 -0.08 2.45 -6.05
C HIS A 222 -0.83 3.67 -5.49
N ASN A 223 -0.22 4.86 -5.59
CA ASN A 223 -0.90 6.11 -5.25
C ASN A 223 -2.14 6.28 -6.12
N VAL A 224 -3.23 6.78 -5.52
CA VAL A 224 -4.49 7.01 -6.20
C VAL A 224 -4.79 8.50 -6.36
N GLN A 225 -4.27 9.36 -5.47
CA GLN A 225 -4.48 10.81 -5.52
C GLN A 225 -3.31 11.59 -4.91
N ARG A 226 -3.31 12.90 -5.16
CA ARG A 226 -2.40 13.87 -4.57
C ARG A 226 -3.22 15.05 -4.03
N TYR A 227 -2.98 15.48 -2.81
CA TYR A 227 -3.80 16.48 -2.09
C TYR A 227 -2.92 17.39 -1.21
N VAL A 228 -3.52 18.43 -0.63
CA VAL A 228 -2.86 19.33 0.33
C VAL A 228 -3.26 18.93 1.76
N ASP A 229 -2.27 18.67 2.62
CA ASP A 229 -2.50 18.32 4.01
C ASP A 229 -2.86 19.53 4.90
N GLU A 230 -3.17 19.27 6.16
CA GLU A 230 -3.52 20.30 7.15
C GLU A 230 -2.38 21.29 7.44
N HIS A 231 -1.15 20.97 7.04
CA HIS A 231 0.02 21.83 7.18
C HIS A 231 0.29 22.66 5.92
N GLY A 232 -0.54 22.54 4.88
CA GLY A 232 -0.38 23.28 3.63
C GLY A 232 0.66 22.68 2.68
N HIS A 233 1.10 21.44 2.91
CA HIS A 233 2.07 20.76 2.04
C HIS A 233 1.39 19.69 1.19
N VAL A 234 2.00 19.38 0.04
CA VAL A 234 1.50 18.30 -0.81
C VAL A 234 1.78 16.92 -0.21
N ARG A 235 0.80 16.02 -0.34
CA ARG A 235 0.91 14.59 0.01
C ARG A 235 0.25 13.72 -1.05
N ASN A 236 0.69 12.47 -1.16
CA ASN A 236 -0.03 11.46 -1.94
C ASN A 236 -0.82 10.54 -1.01
N GLU A 237 -1.95 10.03 -1.47
CA GLU A 237 -2.70 8.94 -0.80
C GLU A 237 -2.74 7.71 -1.72
N GLY A 238 -2.96 6.53 -1.14
CA GLY A 238 -2.64 5.24 -1.75
C GLY A 238 -1.20 4.83 -1.46
N ASP A 239 -0.56 4.14 -2.41
CA ASP A 239 0.72 3.44 -2.21
C ASP A 239 0.74 2.53 -0.96
N ILE A 240 -0.29 1.70 -0.86
CA ILE A 240 -0.51 0.81 0.29
C ILE A 240 0.33 -0.43 0.08
N GLN A 241 1.32 -0.62 0.96
CA GLN A 241 2.26 -1.74 0.94
C GLN A 241 2.10 -2.57 2.21
N VAL A 242 1.23 -3.59 2.15
CA VAL A 242 0.94 -4.45 3.31
C VAL A 242 1.34 -5.89 3.00
N SER A 243 2.21 -6.46 3.83
CA SER A 243 2.60 -7.86 3.67
C SER A 243 1.48 -8.82 4.09
N PRO A 244 1.21 -9.89 3.33
CA PRO A 244 0.36 -10.99 3.79
C PRO A 244 1.08 -11.88 4.83
N ARG A 245 2.37 -11.65 5.07
CA ARG A 245 3.21 -12.40 6.02
C ARG A 245 3.20 -13.89 5.79
N GLY A 246 3.37 -14.28 4.52
CA GLY A 246 3.30 -15.65 4.07
C GLY A 246 2.20 -15.87 3.04
N PRO A 247 2.12 -17.09 2.49
CA PRO A 247 1.11 -17.45 1.51
C PRO A 247 -0.31 -17.40 2.09
N TYR A 248 -1.31 -17.21 1.24
CA TYR A 248 -2.73 -17.20 1.57
C TYR A 248 -3.52 -18.00 0.52
N GLN A 249 -4.67 -18.54 0.91
CA GLN A 249 -5.52 -19.35 0.05
C GLN A 249 -6.56 -18.50 -0.67
N ILE A 250 -6.81 -18.80 -1.95
CA ILE A 250 -7.84 -18.16 -2.78
C ILE A 250 -8.99 -19.15 -2.98
N ALA A 251 -10.21 -18.71 -2.68
CA ALA A 251 -11.38 -19.56 -2.69
C ALA A 251 -12.07 -19.63 -4.07
N TYR A 252 -12.71 -20.76 -4.35
CA TYR A 252 -13.43 -21.01 -5.60
C TYR A 252 -14.50 -19.96 -5.90
N GLY A 253 -15.25 -19.53 -4.88
CA GLY A 253 -16.31 -18.53 -5.03
C GLY A 253 -15.83 -17.20 -5.58
N THR A 254 -14.53 -16.90 -5.50
CA THR A 254 -13.96 -15.65 -6.01
C THR A 254 -13.87 -15.60 -7.53
N ILE A 255 -13.85 -16.75 -8.22
CA ILE A 255 -13.68 -16.84 -9.68
C ILE A 255 -14.96 -17.21 -10.44
N VAL A 256 -16.10 -17.33 -9.76
CA VAL A 256 -17.41 -17.57 -10.37
C VAL A 256 -18.36 -16.41 -10.05
N PRO A 257 -19.21 -15.96 -10.98
CA PRO A 257 -20.17 -14.89 -10.74
C PRO A 257 -21.32 -15.39 -9.85
N LYS A 258 -22.21 -14.49 -9.44
CA LYS A 258 -23.48 -14.91 -8.84
C LYS A 258 -24.30 -15.70 -9.84
N ALA A 259 -24.95 -16.77 -9.37
CA ALA A 259 -25.74 -17.65 -10.24
C ALA A 259 -26.89 -16.90 -10.95
N GLU A 260 -27.44 -15.85 -10.34
CA GLU A 260 -28.49 -15.00 -10.91
C GLU A 260 -28.00 -14.12 -12.08
N GLU A 261 -26.69 -13.86 -12.18
CA GLU A 261 -26.09 -13.04 -13.25
C GLU A 261 -25.64 -13.89 -14.43
N CYS A 262 -24.96 -15.02 -14.16
CA CYS A 262 -24.41 -15.90 -15.18
C CYS A 262 -24.07 -17.27 -14.58
N THR A 263 -24.33 -18.37 -15.29
CA THR A 263 -24.09 -19.75 -14.79
C THR A 263 -23.01 -20.52 -15.54
N ASN A 264 -22.36 -19.90 -16.53
CA ASN A 264 -21.42 -20.55 -17.46
C ASN A 264 -20.14 -19.74 -17.72
N LEU A 265 -19.71 -18.89 -16.78
CA LEU A 265 -18.53 -18.04 -16.90
C LEU A 265 -17.57 -18.24 -15.72
N PHE A 266 -16.28 -18.37 -16.01
CA PHE A 266 -15.20 -18.27 -15.02
C PHE A 266 -14.40 -16.99 -15.23
N VAL A 267 -14.00 -16.34 -14.13
CA VAL A 267 -13.27 -15.07 -14.13
C VAL A 267 -12.02 -15.19 -13.25
N PRO A 268 -10.91 -15.79 -13.75
CA PRO A 268 -9.70 -16.01 -12.96
C PRO A 268 -8.78 -14.77 -12.82
N VAL A 269 -8.97 -13.75 -13.67
CA VAL A 269 -8.14 -12.53 -13.70
C VAL A 269 -8.87 -11.37 -13.05
N CYS A 270 -10.00 -10.92 -13.61
CA CYS A 270 -10.84 -9.86 -13.05
C CYS A 270 -11.75 -10.36 -11.93
N LEU A 271 -11.22 -11.27 -11.10
CA LEU A 271 -11.95 -12.01 -10.08
C LEU A 271 -12.55 -11.10 -8.98
N SER A 272 -13.44 -11.68 -8.17
CA SER A 272 -14.08 -11.03 -7.04
C SER A 272 -13.09 -10.75 -5.90
N ALA A 273 -12.57 -9.53 -5.88
CA ALA A 273 -11.61 -9.06 -4.88
C ALA A 273 -11.81 -7.58 -4.54
N SER A 274 -11.51 -7.22 -3.29
CA SER A 274 -11.39 -5.82 -2.88
C SER A 274 -10.17 -5.16 -3.54
N HIS A 275 -10.20 -3.83 -3.64
CA HIS A 275 -9.10 -3.03 -4.19
C HIS A 275 -7.73 -3.40 -3.60
N ILE A 276 -7.65 -3.56 -2.28
CA ILE A 276 -6.40 -3.87 -1.57
C ILE A 276 -5.95 -5.32 -1.82
N ALA A 277 -6.87 -6.27 -1.75
CA ALA A 277 -6.55 -7.68 -2.00
C ALA A 277 -6.10 -7.93 -3.44
N TYR A 278 -6.70 -7.24 -4.40
CA TYR A 278 -6.35 -7.38 -5.81
C TYR A 278 -4.89 -7.02 -6.08
N GLY A 279 -4.32 -6.06 -5.34
CA GLY A 279 -2.90 -5.72 -5.36
C GLY A 279 -1.97 -6.92 -5.17
N SER A 280 -2.41 -7.91 -4.40
CA SER A 280 -1.66 -9.14 -4.14
C SER A 280 -2.01 -10.29 -5.10
N ILE A 281 -3.29 -10.45 -5.44
CA ILE A 281 -3.76 -11.59 -6.26
C ILE A 281 -3.33 -11.44 -7.72
N ARG A 282 -3.15 -10.20 -8.22
CA ARG A 282 -2.96 -9.89 -9.64
C ARG A 282 -1.62 -10.28 -10.27
N MET A 283 -0.89 -11.22 -9.65
CA MET A 283 0.40 -11.70 -10.14
C MET A 283 0.21 -12.80 -11.18
N GLU A 284 1.03 -12.80 -12.23
CA GLU A 284 0.93 -13.74 -13.35
C GLU A 284 0.95 -15.22 -12.90
N PRO A 285 1.81 -15.66 -11.97
CA PRO A 285 1.77 -17.04 -11.48
C PRO A 285 0.44 -17.40 -10.80
N VAL A 286 -0.20 -16.44 -10.11
CA VAL A 286 -1.48 -16.66 -9.46
C VAL A 286 -2.59 -16.76 -10.50
N PHE A 287 -2.60 -15.90 -11.53
CA PHE A 287 -3.54 -16.03 -12.64
C PHE A 287 -3.43 -17.38 -13.35
N MET A 288 -2.21 -17.90 -13.54
CA MET A 288 -2.01 -19.23 -14.11
C MET A 288 -2.62 -20.34 -13.23
N ILE A 289 -2.43 -20.29 -11.91
CA ILE A 289 -3.03 -21.23 -10.95
C ILE A 289 -4.56 -21.19 -10.99
N LEU A 290 -5.13 -19.97 -10.96
CA LEU A 290 -6.57 -19.79 -11.01
C LEU A 290 -7.17 -20.23 -12.35
N ALA A 291 -6.45 -19.99 -13.47
CA ALA A 291 -6.87 -20.45 -14.78
C ALA A 291 -6.87 -21.98 -14.90
N GLN A 292 -5.87 -22.68 -14.35
CA GLN A 292 -5.87 -24.15 -14.27
C GLN A 292 -7.08 -24.66 -13.49
N SER A 293 -7.39 -24.01 -12.36
CA SER A 293 -8.53 -24.37 -11.51
C SER A 293 -9.87 -24.15 -12.23
N ALA A 294 -10.02 -23.00 -12.88
CA ALA A 294 -11.19 -22.67 -13.68
C ALA A 294 -11.40 -23.68 -14.81
N ALA A 295 -10.36 -24.03 -15.57
CA ALA A 295 -10.45 -25.00 -16.66
C ALA A 295 -10.86 -26.39 -16.16
N THR A 296 -10.29 -26.83 -15.03
CA THR A 296 -10.65 -28.13 -14.42
C THR A 296 -12.11 -28.16 -13.99
N ALA A 297 -12.57 -27.09 -13.32
CA ALA A 297 -13.97 -26.95 -12.91
C ALA A 297 -14.93 -26.84 -14.10
N ALA A 298 -14.52 -26.18 -15.19
CA ALA A 298 -15.31 -26.09 -16.41
C ALA A 298 -15.56 -27.47 -17.04
N CYS A 299 -14.54 -28.34 -17.11
CA CYS A 299 -14.71 -29.71 -17.56
C CYS A 299 -15.73 -30.48 -16.70
N GLN A 300 -15.61 -30.36 -15.37
CA GLN A 300 -16.56 -31.01 -14.46
C GLN A 300 -17.98 -30.48 -14.61
N ALA A 301 -18.16 -29.17 -14.77
CA ALA A 301 -19.45 -28.53 -15.00
C ALA A 301 -20.11 -29.04 -16.29
N ILE A 302 -19.33 -29.18 -17.37
CA ILE A 302 -19.78 -29.73 -18.66
C ILE A 302 -20.19 -31.20 -18.50
N ASP A 303 -19.33 -32.04 -17.91
CA ASP A 303 -19.56 -33.48 -17.79
C ASP A 303 -20.79 -33.79 -16.92
N THR A 304 -21.01 -33.01 -15.86
CA THR A 304 -22.11 -33.19 -14.91
C THR A 304 -23.34 -32.34 -15.21
N HIS A 305 -23.29 -31.49 -16.24
CA HIS A 305 -24.39 -30.64 -16.69
C HIS A 305 -24.92 -29.69 -15.61
N VAL A 306 -24.01 -29.11 -14.81
CA VAL A 306 -24.35 -28.15 -13.76
C VAL A 306 -23.81 -26.75 -14.08
N GLY A 307 -24.38 -25.71 -13.45
CA GLY A 307 -23.81 -24.37 -13.50
C GLY A 307 -22.46 -24.31 -12.78
N VAL A 308 -21.60 -23.36 -13.15
CA VAL A 308 -20.24 -23.24 -12.59
C VAL A 308 -20.24 -23.06 -11.07
N GLN A 309 -21.28 -22.48 -10.49
CA GLN A 309 -21.44 -22.34 -9.03
C GLN A 309 -21.75 -23.67 -8.32
N SER A 310 -22.22 -24.69 -9.05
CA SER A 310 -22.68 -25.97 -8.51
C SER A 310 -21.71 -27.13 -8.78
N VAL A 311 -20.49 -26.84 -9.22
CA VAL A 311 -19.41 -27.84 -9.35
C VAL A 311 -19.14 -28.47 -7.99
N ASP A 312 -19.06 -29.81 -7.94
CA ASP A 312 -18.70 -30.54 -6.73
C ASP A 312 -17.25 -30.23 -6.33
N PHE A 313 -17.09 -29.41 -5.30
CA PHE A 313 -15.77 -28.99 -4.83
C PHE A 313 -14.91 -30.16 -4.33
N SER A 314 -15.51 -31.23 -3.79
CA SER A 314 -14.73 -32.40 -3.35
C SER A 314 -14.08 -33.11 -4.53
N ALA A 315 -14.83 -33.30 -5.62
CA ALA A 315 -14.30 -33.87 -6.87
C ALA A 315 -13.28 -32.92 -7.53
N LEU A 316 -13.51 -31.61 -7.48
CA LEU A 316 -12.55 -30.61 -7.98
C LEU A 316 -11.23 -30.66 -7.21
N ARG A 317 -11.30 -30.64 -5.87
CA ARG A 317 -10.14 -30.74 -4.99
C ARG A 317 -9.31 -31.98 -5.29
N GLU A 318 -9.95 -33.16 -5.35
CA GLU A 318 -9.25 -34.42 -5.63
C GLU A 318 -8.49 -34.36 -6.95
N ARG A 319 -9.11 -33.79 -7.99
CA ARG A 319 -8.48 -33.62 -9.29
C ARG A 319 -7.28 -32.67 -9.24
N LEU A 320 -7.43 -31.50 -8.62
CA LEU A 320 -6.37 -30.50 -8.49
C LEU A 320 -5.17 -31.03 -7.69
N GLU A 321 -5.42 -31.77 -6.60
CA GLU A 321 -4.38 -32.43 -5.79
C GLU A 321 -3.65 -33.51 -6.59
N LYS A 322 -4.36 -34.29 -7.42
CA LYS A 322 -3.75 -35.26 -8.34
C LYS A 322 -2.84 -34.59 -9.38
N ASP A 323 -3.20 -33.39 -9.83
CA ASP A 323 -2.39 -32.56 -10.71
C ASP A 323 -1.29 -31.78 -9.96
N ARG A 324 -1.10 -32.09 -8.66
CA ARG A 324 -0.08 -31.52 -7.76
C ARG A 324 -0.24 -30.02 -7.51
N GLN A 325 -1.45 -29.49 -7.67
CA GLN A 325 -1.73 -28.11 -7.29
C GLN A 325 -1.72 -27.98 -5.77
N VAL A 326 -1.12 -26.91 -5.26
CA VAL A 326 -1.07 -26.63 -3.82
C VAL A 326 -2.38 -25.93 -3.42
N LEU A 327 -3.17 -26.57 -2.55
CA LEU A 327 -4.46 -26.05 -2.07
C LEU A 327 -4.44 -25.69 -0.58
N THR A 328 -3.45 -26.17 0.16
CA THR A 328 -3.27 -25.90 1.59
C THR A 328 -1.93 -25.27 1.82
N ILE A 329 -1.86 -24.40 2.82
CA ILE A 329 -0.59 -23.79 3.22
C ILE A 329 0.15 -24.82 4.08
N PRO A 330 1.41 -25.18 3.73
CA PRO A 330 2.24 -26.01 4.58
C PRO A 330 2.36 -25.40 5.99
N PRO A 331 2.15 -26.17 7.08
CA PRO A 331 2.19 -25.65 8.45
C PRO A 331 3.48 -24.88 8.79
N GLU A 332 4.61 -25.25 8.21
CA GLU A 332 5.90 -24.60 8.38
C GLU A 332 5.98 -23.18 7.78
N LEU A 333 5.09 -22.85 6.83
CA LEU A 333 4.96 -21.51 6.25
C LEU A 333 3.93 -20.65 7.00
N ILE A 334 3.21 -21.24 7.96
CA ILE A 334 2.35 -20.50 8.87
C ILE A 334 3.22 -20.10 10.06
N HIS A 335 3.49 -18.81 10.18
CA HIS A 335 4.22 -18.26 11.31
C HIS A 335 3.22 -17.71 12.36
N PRO A 336 2.80 -18.50 13.38
CA PRO A 336 1.98 -18.00 14.47
C PRO A 336 2.88 -17.16 15.39
N ASP A 337 3.03 -15.88 15.04
CA ASP A 337 4.13 -15.08 15.56
C ASP A 337 3.78 -14.28 16.82
N GLY A 338 2.54 -13.83 16.98
CA GLY A 338 2.09 -13.06 18.16
C GLY A 338 0.76 -13.55 18.76
N LEU A 339 0.34 -12.89 19.83
CA LEU A 339 -0.94 -13.15 20.50
C LEU A 339 -2.09 -12.49 19.75
N ASP A 340 -3.13 -13.27 19.47
CA ASP A 340 -4.35 -12.78 18.84
C ASP A 340 -5.03 -11.70 19.72
N PRO A 341 -5.10 -10.44 19.28
CA PRO A 341 -5.71 -9.36 20.04
C PRO A 341 -7.16 -9.67 20.46
N ALA A 342 -7.91 -10.39 19.62
CA ALA A 342 -9.31 -10.73 19.88
C ALA A 342 -9.49 -11.78 20.99
N LYS A 343 -8.42 -12.46 21.39
CA LYS A 343 -8.42 -13.44 22.49
C LYS A 343 -7.94 -12.85 23.81
N LEU A 344 -7.48 -11.60 23.81
CA LEU A 344 -7.00 -10.91 25.00
C LEU A 344 -8.15 -10.16 25.69
N PRO A 345 -8.15 -10.04 27.03
CA PRO A 345 -9.22 -9.37 27.75
C PRO A 345 -9.26 -7.86 27.46
N GLY A 346 -10.45 -7.27 27.56
CA GLY A 346 -10.66 -5.84 27.35
C GLY A 346 -10.59 -5.43 25.88
N ILE A 347 -10.24 -4.17 25.66
CA ILE A 347 -10.08 -3.59 24.33
C ILE A 347 -8.59 -3.56 24.01
N VAL A 348 -8.17 -4.19 22.91
CA VAL A 348 -6.77 -4.24 22.49
C VAL A 348 -6.60 -3.61 21.12
N ILE A 349 -5.66 -2.68 21.01
CA ILE A 349 -5.30 -1.99 19.77
C ILE A 349 -3.85 -2.33 19.45
N ASP A 350 -3.64 -3.01 18.33
CA ASP A 350 -2.32 -3.45 17.85
C ASP A 350 -1.57 -2.33 17.10
N ASP A 351 -0.26 -2.50 16.87
CA ASP A 351 0.58 -1.53 16.15
C ASP A 351 0.12 -1.25 14.71
N ASP A 352 -0.59 -2.23 14.12
CA ASP A 352 -1.11 -2.15 12.75
C ASP A 352 -2.36 -1.26 12.60
N GLN A 353 -2.95 -0.88 13.74
CA GLN A 353 -4.10 0.02 13.85
C GLN A 353 -3.72 1.42 14.35
N ALA A 354 -2.48 1.64 14.77
CA ALA A 354 -2.01 2.93 15.26
C ALA A 354 -1.64 3.90 14.12
N MET A 355 -1.96 5.18 14.30
CA MET A 355 -1.51 6.26 13.41
C MET A 355 -0.02 6.55 13.67
N ARG A 356 0.76 6.74 12.60
CA ARG A 356 2.22 6.88 12.68
C ARG A 356 2.66 8.26 12.24
N THR A 357 3.50 8.88 13.06
CA THR A 357 4.27 10.07 12.69
C THR A 357 5.73 9.68 12.56
N GLY A 358 6.35 10.04 11.43
CA GLY A 358 7.72 9.69 11.09
C GLY A 358 7.89 8.23 10.65
N SER A 359 9.14 7.86 10.31
CA SER A 359 9.46 6.51 9.82
C SER A 359 9.64 5.50 10.95
N TRP A 360 8.85 4.43 10.91
CA TRP A 360 8.86 3.32 11.85
C TRP A 360 9.13 1.99 11.15
N GLY A 361 10.11 1.27 11.65
CA GLY A 361 10.45 -0.08 11.19
C GLY A 361 9.50 -1.11 11.79
N PHE A 362 9.30 -2.21 11.07
CA PHE A 362 8.56 -3.37 11.55
C PHE A 362 9.53 -4.47 12.01
N SER A 363 9.21 -5.19 13.08
CA SER A 363 9.96 -6.38 13.48
C SER A 363 9.07 -7.39 14.23
N SER A 364 9.45 -8.65 14.14
CA SER A 364 8.89 -9.77 14.92
C SER A 364 9.99 -10.64 15.54
N SER A 365 11.23 -10.13 15.60
CA SER A 365 12.41 -10.94 15.95
C SER A 365 12.53 -11.25 17.45
N VAL A 366 12.00 -10.37 18.32
CA VAL A 366 11.99 -10.56 19.76
C VAL A 366 10.58 -10.89 20.19
N ARG A 367 10.37 -12.04 20.83
CA ARG A 367 9.07 -12.41 21.41
C ARG A 367 9.02 -12.00 22.90
N GLN A 368 7.83 -11.78 23.47
CA GLN A 368 6.48 -11.95 22.93
C GLN A 368 5.83 -10.60 22.56
N PHE A 369 4.89 -10.61 21.62
CA PHE A 369 4.14 -9.42 21.16
C PHE A 369 2.69 -9.75 20.81
N VAL A 370 1.87 -8.72 20.66
CA VAL A 370 0.48 -8.78 20.20
C VAL A 370 0.42 -8.75 18.67
N GLY A 371 -0.62 -9.36 18.10
CA GLY A 371 -0.85 -9.37 16.68
C GLY A 371 0.28 -10.06 15.91
N GLU A 372 0.88 -9.33 14.98
CA GLU A 372 1.86 -9.89 14.05
C GLU A 372 3.30 -9.41 14.32
N GLY A 373 3.53 -8.49 15.25
CA GLY A 373 4.87 -7.99 15.60
C GLY A 373 4.84 -6.69 16.40
N TYR A 374 5.81 -5.82 16.15
CA TYR A 374 5.89 -4.51 16.78
C TYR A 374 6.62 -3.51 15.88
N ARG A 375 6.49 -2.22 16.21
CA ARG A 375 7.22 -1.12 15.56
C ARG A 375 8.44 -0.71 16.36
N HIS A 376 9.46 -0.23 15.65
CA HIS A 376 10.63 0.40 16.24
C HIS A 376 11.06 1.66 15.49
N ASP A 377 11.61 2.63 16.21
CA ASP A 377 11.95 3.95 15.68
C ASP A 377 13.28 4.00 14.88
N HIS A 378 13.83 2.84 14.51
CA HIS A 378 15.19 2.68 13.95
C HIS A 378 16.34 3.22 14.83
N GLY A 379 16.09 3.66 16.07
CA GLY A 379 17.11 4.25 16.95
C GLY A 379 17.70 5.55 16.40
N SER A 380 16.94 6.32 15.61
CA SER A 380 17.40 7.55 14.95
C SER A 380 16.37 8.68 15.04
N ALA A 381 16.85 9.92 14.94
CA ALA A 381 16.04 11.16 14.94
C ALA A 381 15.09 11.28 16.15
N PRO A 382 15.62 11.41 17.38
CA PRO A 382 14.81 11.55 18.59
C PRO A 382 13.91 12.80 18.52
N GLY A 383 12.68 12.68 19.00
CA GLY A 383 11.68 13.75 19.03
C GLY A 383 10.89 13.99 17.73
N THR A 384 11.09 13.17 16.70
CA THR A 384 10.41 13.33 15.40
C THR A 384 9.38 12.25 15.10
N LYS A 385 9.22 11.26 15.99
CA LYS A 385 8.43 10.05 15.73
C LYS A 385 7.46 9.74 16.85
N SER A 386 6.24 9.32 16.47
CA SER A 386 5.24 8.82 17.41
C SER A 386 4.31 7.77 16.79
N LEU A 387 3.74 6.91 17.64
CA LEU A 387 2.62 6.02 17.34
C LEU A 387 1.44 6.41 18.24
N LYS A 388 0.29 6.77 17.65
CA LYS A 388 -0.94 7.13 18.34
C LYS A 388 -1.98 6.02 18.18
N TYR A 389 -2.32 5.39 19.29
CA TYR A 389 -3.41 4.41 19.40
C TYR A 389 -4.67 5.16 19.83
N SER A 390 -5.76 5.05 19.06
CA SER A 390 -7.01 5.76 19.37
C SER A 390 -8.17 4.78 19.46
N VAL A 391 -9.07 4.97 20.43
CA VAL A 391 -10.28 4.16 20.56
C VAL A 391 -11.42 4.91 21.23
N ARG A 392 -12.64 4.61 20.81
CA ARG A 392 -13.84 4.98 21.55
C ARG A 392 -14.23 3.85 22.48
N VAL A 393 -14.18 4.09 23.79
CA VAL A 393 -14.60 3.09 24.77
C VAL A 393 -16.11 2.86 24.69
N PRO A 394 -16.61 1.63 24.86
CA PRO A 394 -18.04 1.34 24.72
C PRO A 394 -18.88 1.89 25.88
N LYS A 395 -18.24 2.22 27.02
CA LYS A 395 -18.91 2.74 28.21
C LYS A 395 -17.98 3.71 28.95
N SER A 396 -18.49 4.86 29.36
CA SER A 396 -17.74 5.78 30.23
C SER A 396 -17.42 5.12 31.57
N GLY A 397 -16.22 5.36 32.09
CA GLY A 397 -15.77 4.77 33.35
C GLY A 397 -14.25 4.74 33.49
N ARG A 398 -13.80 4.07 34.54
CA ARG A 398 -12.38 3.83 34.81
C ARG A 398 -11.87 2.63 34.05
N TYR A 399 -10.73 2.80 33.40
CA TYR A 399 -10.01 1.74 32.71
C TYR A 399 -8.56 1.72 33.13
N GLU A 400 -8.03 0.53 33.46
CA GLU A 400 -6.60 0.31 33.50
C GLU A 400 -6.08 0.32 32.06
N VAL A 401 -5.10 1.18 31.80
CA VAL A 401 -4.41 1.26 30.50
C VAL A 401 -3.07 0.55 30.62
N ARG A 402 -2.81 -0.37 29.71
CA ARG A 402 -1.56 -1.11 29.61
C ARG A 402 -0.91 -0.91 28.25
N LEU A 403 0.42 -0.88 28.24
CA LEU A 403 1.24 -0.85 27.02
C LEU A 403 1.99 -2.16 26.89
N SER A 404 2.02 -2.71 25.68
CA SER A 404 2.87 -3.83 25.32
C SER A 404 4.15 -3.38 24.61
N TYR A 405 5.25 -4.08 24.89
CA TYR A 405 6.53 -3.90 24.22
C TYR A 405 7.44 -5.12 24.43
N THR A 406 8.44 -5.27 23.56
CA THR A 406 9.49 -6.29 23.71
C THR A 406 10.75 -5.72 24.35
N ALA A 407 11.25 -6.36 25.40
CA ALA A 407 12.44 -5.90 26.09
C ALA A 407 13.75 -6.33 25.40
N ASN A 408 14.74 -5.43 25.34
CA ASN A 408 16.10 -5.74 24.89
C ASN A 408 17.11 -4.74 25.48
N PRO A 409 18.38 -5.13 25.74
CA PRO A 409 19.40 -4.20 26.25
C PRO A 409 19.63 -2.93 25.41
N ASN A 410 19.30 -2.95 24.12
CA ASN A 410 19.43 -1.79 23.22
C ASN A 410 18.22 -0.84 23.21
N ARG A 411 17.16 -1.11 23.99
CA ARG A 411 15.97 -0.25 24.06
C ARG A 411 16.16 0.94 24.99
N ALA A 412 15.32 1.95 24.84
CA ALA A 412 15.33 3.11 25.72
C ALA A 412 14.85 2.76 27.13
N THR A 413 15.45 3.40 28.14
CA THR A 413 15.03 3.33 29.54
C THR A 413 13.97 4.36 29.90
N ASN A 414 13.74 5.34 29.01
CA ASN A 414 12.94 6.52 29.29
C ASN A 414 11.87 6.82 28.23
N VAL A 415 11.24 5.80 27.62
CA VAL A 415 10.24 6.01 26.57
C VAL A 415 9.05 6.83 27.09
N PRO A 416 8.79 8.03 26.53
CA PRO A 416 7.62 8.82 26.91
C PRO A 416 6.34 8.27 26.28
N VAL A 417 5.33 8.07 27.13
CA VAL A 417 3.99 7.62 26.77
C VAL A 417 2.99 8.63 27.30
N THR A 418 2.28 9.29 26.39
CA THR A 418 1.17 10.19 26.73
C THR A 418 -0.14 9.40 26.78
N ILE A 419 -0.97 9.68 27.78
CA ILE A 419 -2.33 9.21 27.92
C ILE A 419 -3.26 10.42 27.84
N GLU A 420 -4.13 10.47 26.83
CA GLU A 420 -5.22 11.44 26.71
C GLU A 420 -6.51 10.79 27.21
N HIS A 421 -7.05 11.31 28.30
CA HIS A 421 -8.21 10.77 29.02
C HIS A 421 -9.18 11.91 29.40
N ALA A 422 -10.35 11.58 29.97
CA ALA A 422 -11.43 12.56 30.19
C ALA A 422 -11.07 13.73 31.13
N ASN A 423 -10.04 13.56 31.96
CA ASN A 423 -9.58 14.59 32.92
C ASN A 423 -8.36 15.38 32.40
N GLY A 424 -7.93 15.14 31.16
CA GLY A 424 -6.80 15.83 30.53
C GLY A 424 -5.72 14.89 30.00
N ARG A 425 -4.49 15.37 30.02
CA ARG A 425 -3.33 14.69 29.44
C ARG A 425 -2.31 14.37 30.53
N GLU A 426 -1.93 13.12 30.64
CA GLU A 426 -0.86 12.65 31.54
C GLU A 426 0.27 11.99 30.75
N SER A 427 1.49 12.03 31.30
CA SER A 427 2.66 11.37 30.72
C SER A 427 3.26 10.37 31.69
N ARG A 428 3.77 9.27 31.16
CA ARG A 428 4.49 8.21 31.86
C ARG A 428 5.78 7.90 31.12
N THR A 429 6.78 7.46 31.87
CA THR A 429 8.06 7.02 31.32
C THR A 429 8.18 5.51 31.47
N VAL A 430 8.48 4.81 30.37
CA VAL A 430 8.57 3.35 30.33
C VAL A 430 10.02 2.91 30.03
N ASN A 431 10.56 2.05 30.89
CA ASN A 431 11.86 1.42 30.67
C ASN A 431 11.72 0.13 29.88
N GLN A 432 12.10 0.16 28.60
CA GLN A 432 11.97 -0.97 27.69
C GLN A 432 13.18 -1.91 27.67
N LYS A 433 14.18 -1.69 28.54
CA LYS A 433 15.24 -2.69 28.74
C LYS A 433 14.78 -3.84 29.63
N GLN A 434 13.78 -3.61 30.47
CA GLN A 434 13.24 -4.60 31.39
C GLN A 434 12.03 -5.29 30.77
N PRO A 435 11.86 -6.61 30.94
CA PRO A 435 10.63 -7.29 30.54
C PRO A 435 9.40 -6.62 31.19
N PRO A 436 8.29 -6.44 30.46
CA PRO A 436 7.05 -5.95 31.05
C PRO A 436 6.61 -6.86 32.23
N PRO A 437 6.15 -6.30 33.37
CA PRO A 437 5.93 -7.09 34.58
C PRO A 437 4.69 -8.01 34.51
N ILE A 438 3.72 -7.68 33.67
CA ILE A 438 2.47 -8.43 33.55
C ILE A 438 2.59 -9.37 32.36
N GLU A 439 2.63 -10.67 32.64
CA GLU A 439 2.72 -11.75 31.64
C GLU A 439 3.91 -11.65 30.67
N LYS A 440 4.94 -10.85 31.02
CA LYS A 440 6.06 -10.50 30.12
C LYS A 440 5.62 -9.77 28.84
N LEU A 441 4.41 -9.23 28.84
CA LEU A 441 3.80 -8.58 27.68
C LEU A 441 3.37 -7.16 27.99
N TRP A 442 2.80 -6.90 29.18
CA TRP A 442 2.17 -5.63 29.53
C TRP A 442 2.90 -4.88 30.66
N VAL A 443 2.96 -3.56 30.54
CA VAL A 443 3.21 -2.65 31.66
C VAL A 443 1.96 -1.79 31.87
N SER A 444 1.53 -1.65 33.13
CA SER A 444 0.44 -0.74 33.48
C SER A 444 0.93 0.71 33.40
N LEU A 445 0.17 1.56 32.70
CA LEU A 445 0.37 3.02 32.67
C LEU A 445 -0.42 3.71 33.80
N GLY A 446 -1.36 2.98 34.41
CA GLY A 446 -2.26 3.45 35.45
C GLY A 446 -3.73 3.27 35.06
N THR A 447 -4.61 3.73 35.95
CA THR A 447 -6.04 3.77 35.71
C THR A 447 -6.49 5.20 35.45
N PHE A 448 -7.29 5.39 34.40
CA PHE A 448 -7.79 6.69 33.99
C PHE A 448 -9.29 6.64 33.69
N GLU A 449 -9.96 7.79 33.82
CA GLU A 449 -11.37 7.95 33.47
C GLU A 449 -11.49 8.24 31.96
N PHE A 450 -12.34 7.50 31.26
CA PHE A 450 -12.63 7.71 29.83
C PHE A 450 -14.11 7.94 29.60
N SER A 451 -14.44 8.74 28.59
CA SER A 451 -15.80 8.97 28.11
C SER A 451 -16.10 8.11 26.89
N ALA A 452 -17.31 7.56 26.79
CA ALA A 452 -17.79 6.92 25.57
C ALA A 452 -18.12 7.92 24.44
N GLU A 453 -18.15 9.22 24.74
CA GLU A 453 -18.46 10.29 23.78
C GLU A 453 -17.22 10.86 23.09
N GLU A 454 -16.03 10.62 23.65
CA GLU A 454 -14.75 11.12 23.16
C GLU A 454 -13.78 9.98 22.85
N ASP A 455 -12.81 10.23 21.98
CA ASP A 455 -11.79 9.22 21.67
C ASP A 455 -10.68 9.26 22.74
N ALA A 456 -10.41 8.10 23.34
CA ALA A 456 -9.24 7.87 24.15
C ALA A 456 -8.01 7.75 23.25
N SER A 457 -6.87 8.31 23.67
CA SER A 457 -5.65 8.15 22.88
C SER A 457 -4.39 7.92 23.72
N ILE A 458 -3.56 6.99 23.26
CA ILE A 458 -2.26 6.67 23.85
C ILE A 458 -1.19 6.98 22.80
N VAL A 459 -0.21 7.81 23.14
CA VAL A 459 0.86 8.20 22.21
C VAL A 459 2.20 7.76 22.76
N VAL A 460 2.84 6.82 22.06
CA VAL A 460 4.24 6.44 22.29
C VAL A 460 5.11 7.32 21.40
N SER A 461 6.09 8.04 21.96
CA SER A 461 6.99 8.89 21.16
C SER A 461 8.47 8.59 21.44
N ASN A 462 9.34 9.02 20.54
CA ASN A 462 10.79 8.93 20.73
C ASN A 462 11.43 10.23 21.23
N GLU A 463 10.63 11.11 21.84
CA GLU A 463 11.12 12.37 22.39
C GLU A 463 12.14 12.10 23.52
N ALA A 464 13.35 12.62 23.35
CA ALA A 464 14.47 12.47 24.28
C ALA A 464 14.80 11.01 24.72
N ALA A 465 14.41 10.01 23.91
CA ALA A 465 14.67 8.60 24.21
C ALA A 465 16.18 8.28 24.15
N ASP A 466 16.68 7.52 25.12
CA ASP A 466 18.11 7.16 25.29
C ASP A 466 18.48 5.83 24.59
N GLY A 467 17.61 5.32 23.72
CA GLY A 467 17.78 4.05 23.00
C GLY A 467 16.64 3.81 22.02
N TYR A 468 16.53 2.59 21.49
CA TYR A 468 15.43 2.24 20.57
C TYR A 468 14.08 2.29 21.29
N VAL A 469 13.09 2.92 20.66
CA VAL A 469 11.70 2.92 21.13
C VAL A 469 10.91 1.85 20.41
N ILE A 470 10.20 1.01 21.19
CA ILE A 470 9.32 -0.05 20.71
C ILE A 470 7.87 0.31 21.02
N ALA A 471 6.99 0.03 20.06
CA ALA A 471 5.56 0.21 20.21
C ALA A 471 4.86 -1.02 19.61
N ASP A 472 4.18 -1.79 20.46
CA ASP A 472 3.42 -2.99 20.08
C ASP A 472 1.92 -2.68 20.19
N ALA A 473 1.25 -3.06 21.27
CA ALA A 473 -0.18 -2.83 21.46
C ALA A 473 -0.50 -2.03 22.73
N VAL A 474 -1.72 -1.49 22.81
CA VAL A 474 -2.30 -0.97 24.04
C VAL A 474 -3.55 -1.75 24.43
N GLN A 475 -3.79 -1.91 25.73
CA GLN A 475 -4.94 -2.62 26.28
C GLN A 475 -5.68 -1.75 27.29
N PHE A 476 -7.01 -1.70 27.18
CA PHE A 476 -7.92 -1.04 28.12
C PHE A 476 -8.77 -2.10 28.82
N LEU A 477 -8.67 -2.18 30.15
CA LEU A 477 -9.45 -3.08 30.98
C LEU A 477 -10.39 -2.26 31.87
N ALA A 478 -11.69 -2.47 31.74
CA ALA A 478 -12.66 -1.82 32.62
C ALA A 478 -12.46 -2.31 34.07
N GLU A 479 -12.47 -1.38 35.03
CA GLU A 479 -12.46 -1.70 36.46
C GLU A 479 -13.83 -2.11 37.01
#